data_AF-A0A8T0EFW7-F1
#
_entry.id   AF-A0A8T0EFW7-F1
#
_cell.length_a   1.000
_cell.length_b   1.000
_cell.length_c   1.000
_cell.angle_alpha   90.00
_cell.angle_beta   90.00
_cell.angle_gamma   90.00
#
_symmetry.space_group_name_H-M   'P 1'
#
loop_
_entity.id
_entity.type
_entity.pdbx_description
1 polymer ?
#
loop_
_entity_poly.entity_id
_entity_poly.type
_entity_poly.pdbx_seq_one_letter_code
_entity_poly.pdbx_strand_id
1 'polypeptide(L)'
;MAEDNEDTRNGFTFIWTALKLSRGSEQNGLLQTAPEILSSPPFFVDSLEKTGWCLMMLISKKGDHITCSLSRIIKDNGPKKIEIEFEISFLAADGSSLIKGKRRNLFSNNEVCVFESFAKKNDVLIRKKGEILQRESLMVRCRMWKVCDTLPMPVLCFARTELRVETESFFCAIERFSSFKPGEKKSFLAKTQN
;
A
#
# COMPACT_ATOMS: atom_id res chain seq x y z
N MET A 1 21.71 -13.90 -19.54
CA MET A 1 20.90 -12.71 -19.87
C MET A 1 19.60 -13.22 -20.44
N ALA A 2 18.53 -13.24 -19.64
CA ALA A 2 17.20 -13.54 -20.14
C ALA A 2 16.59 -12.19 -20.51
N GLU A 3 16.23 -12.03 -21.78
CA GLU A 3 15.47 -10.89 -22.25
C GLU A 3 14.21 -10.75 -21.40
N ASP A 4 14.03 -9.57 -20.83
CA ASP A 4 12.81 -9.20 -20.13
C ASP A 4 11.72 -9.04 -21.19
N ASN A 5 11.12 -10.17 -21.60
CA ASN A 5 10.07 -10.16 -22.61
C ASN A 5 8.85 -9.46 -21.98
N GLU A 6 8.68 -8.18 -22.31
CA GLU A 6 7.57 -7.39 -21.81
C GLU A 6 6.28 -8.04 -22.32
N ASP A 7 5.41 -8.44 -21.39
CA ASP A 7 4.18 -9.14 -21.71
C ASP A 7 3.25 -8.21 -22.50
N THR A 8 3.25 -8.34 -23.83
CA THR A 8 2.53 -7.47 -24.77
C THR A 8 1.03 -7.71 -24.79
N ARG A 9 0.54 -8.66 -23.99
CA ARG A 9 -0.90 -8.91 -23.85
C ARG A 9 -1.56 -7.69 -23.24
N ASN A 10 -2.63 -7.24 -23.91
CA ASN A 10 -3.51 -6.22 -23.34
C ASN A 10 -4.02 -6.71 -21.99
N GLY A 11 -3.69 -5.95 -20.95
CA GLY A 11 -3.99 -6.23 -19.56
C GLY A 11 -4.62 -5.03 -18.87
N PHE A 12 -5.11 -5.25 -17.67
CA PHE A 12 -5.41 -4.16 -16.76
C PHE A 12 -4.16 -3.82 -15.94
N THR A 13 -3.84 -2.53 -15.83
CA THR A 13 -2.73 -2.03 -15.03
C THR A 13 -3.25 -1.10 -13.94
N PHE A 14 -2.85 -1.36 -12.71
CA PHE A 14 -3.11 -0.51 -11.56
C PHE A 14 -1.79 0.00 -10.99
N ILE A 15 -1.63 1.32 -10.89
CA ILE A 15 -0.48 1.97 -10.28
C ILE A 15 -0.91 2.57 -8.96
N TRP A 16 -0.35 2.07 -7.88
CA TRP A 16 -0.63 2.47 -6.51
C TRP A 16 0.58 3.14 -5.89
N THR A 17 0.39 4.39 -5.45
CA THR A 17 1.39 5.12 -4.66
C THR A 17 1.06 4.96 -3.17
N ALA A 18 1.90 4.23 -2.45
CA ALA A 18 1.80 4.05 -1.01
C ALA A 18 2.77 5.00 -0.30
N LEU A 19 2.26 6.06 0.32
CA LEU A 19 3.05 7.05 1.05
C LEU A 19 3.10 6.70 2.54
N LYS A 20 4.32 6.60 3.07
CA LYS A 20 4.56 6.57 4.51
C LYS A 20 4.97 7.96 4.97
N LEU A 21 4.10 8.67 5.69
CA LEU A 21 4.52 9.88 6.40
C LEU A 21 5.28 9.45 7.65
N SER A 22 6.60 9.25 7.53
CA SER A 22 7.46 9.18 8.70
C SER A 22 7.60 10.58 9.28
N ARG A 23 6.65 11.02 10.12
CA ARG A 23 6.95 12.15 10.99
C ARG A 23 7.82 11.62 12.13
N GLY A 24 9.04 12.18 12.20
CA GLY A 24 10.14 11.67 13.01
C GLY A 24 9.80 11.48 14.49
N SER A 25 10.29 10.38 15.03
CA SER A 25 10.70 10.28 16.42
C SER A 25 11.69 9.12 16.55
N GLU A 26 12.96 9.41 16.25
CA GLU A 26 14.07 8.69 16.90
C GLU A 26 14.16 9.03 18.40
N GLN A 27 13.28 9.88 18.93
CA GLN A 27 13.10 10.09 20.36
C GLN A 27 11.67 9.78 20.77
N ASN A 28 11.41 8.51 21.09
CA ASN A 28 10.77 8.07 22.34
C ASN A 28 10.45 6.58 22.19
N GLY A 29 11.10 5.76 23.01
CA GLY A 29 11.11 4.30 22.97
C GLY A 29 9.80 3.63 23.34
N LEU A 30 8.68 4.05 22.74
CA LEU A 30 7.47 3.25 22.65
C LEU A 30 7.41 2.71 21.24
N LEU A 31 8.00 1.52 21.10
CA LEU A 31 7.89 0.64 19.94
C LEU A 31 6.49 0.79 19.34
N GLN A 32 6.37 1.27 18.10
CA GLN A 32 5.26 0.81 17.29
C GLN A 32 5.38 -0.72 17.35
N THR A 33 4.41 -1.44 17.92
CA THR A 33 4.51 -2.90 18.13
C THR A 33 3.80 -3.69 17.03
N ALA A 34 2.83 -3.08 16.33
CA ALA A 34 2.04 -3.76 15.29
C ALA A 34 2.70 -3.72 13.91
N PRO A 35 2.62 -4.77 13.08
CA PRO A 35 3.08 -4.70 11.70
C PRO A 35 2.38 -3.56 10.93
N GLU A 36 3.09 -2.94 9.99
CA GLU A 36 2.51 -1.89 9.16
C GLU A 36 1.85 -2.53 7.94
N ILE A 37 0.52 -2.42 7.85
CA ILE A 37 -0.30 -2.91 6.75
C ILE A 37 -0.79 -1.72 5.97
N LEU A 38 -0.49 -1.70 4.67
CA LEU A 38 -1.01 -0.73 3.72
C LEU A 38 -1.91 -1.46 2.74
N SER A 39 -3.08 -0.89 2.50
CA SER A 39 -4.02 -1.39 1.50
C SER A 39 -4.28 -0.30 0.47
N SER A 40 -4.40 -0.70 -0.80
CA SER A 40 -4.92 0.19 -1.83
C SER A 40 -6.41 0.43 -1.59
N PRO A 41 -6.98 1.52 -2.13
CA PRO A 41 -8.41 1.57 -2.36
C PRO A 41 -8.86 0.36 -3.19
N PRO A 42 -10.08 -0.16 -2.97
CA PRO A 42 -10.63 -1.18 -3.83
C PRO A 42 -10.81 -0.61 -5.25
N PHE A 43 -10.52 -1.43 -6.25
CA PHE A 43 -10.71 -1.08 -7.66
C PHE A 43 -11.52 -2.16 -8.37
N PHE A 44 -12.39 -1.74 -9.27
CA PHE A 44 -13.26 -2.61 -10.04
C PHE A 44 -12.84 -2.58 -11.50
N VAL A 45 -12.79 -3.76 -12.12
CA VAL A 45 -12.28 -3.90 -13.48
C VAL A 45 -13.35 -4.52 -14.35
N ASP A 46 -14.05 -3.67 -15.11
CA ASP A 46 -15.15 -4.08 -15.99
C ASP A 46 -14.71 -5.14 -17.01
N SER A 47 -13.51 -4.97 -17.56
CA SER A 47 -12.89 -5.89 -18.52
C SER A 47 -12.45 -7.23 -17.91
N LEU A 48 -12.37 -7.32 -16.58
CA LEU A 48 -12.21 -8.58 -15.83
C LEU A 48 -13.55 -8.98 -15.21
N GLU A 49 -14.63 -8.88 -15.99
CA GLU A 49 -15.98 -9.30 -15.59
C GLU A 49 -16.52 -8.56 -14.36
N LYS A 50 -16.25 -7.25 -14.25
CA LYS A 50 -16.70 -6.41 -13.13
C LYS A 50 -16.25 -6.93 -11.75
N THR A 51 -15.12 -7.62 -11.72
CA THR A 51 -14.51 -8.12 -10.48
C THR A 51 -13.80 -7.00 -9.73
N GLY A 52 -13.87 -7.06 -8.40
CA GLY A 52 -13.27 -6.06 -7.52
C GLY A 52 -12.03 -6.59 -6.83
N TRP A 53 -11.03 -5.73 -6.67
CA TRP A 53 -9.69 -6.11 -6.24
C TRP A 53 -9.10 -5.11 -5.25
N CYS A 54 -8.14 -5.57 -4.47
CA CYS A 54 -7.36 -4.75 -3.55
C CYS A 54 -5.92 -5.27 -3.48
N LEU A 55 -4.95 -4.36 -3.49
CA LEU A 55 -3.56 -4.68 -3.17
C LEU A 55 -3.30 -4.46 -1.69
N MET A 56 -2.58 -5.39 -1.08
CA MET A 56 -2.11 -5.22 0.29
C MET A 56 -0.60 -5.42 0.36
N MET A 57 0.05 -4.56 1.13
CA MET A 57 1.46 -4.62 1.46
C MET A 57 1.61 -4.69 2.97
N LEU A 58 2.41 -5.65 3.43
CA LEU A 58 2.73 -5.86 4.83
C LEU A 58 4.25 -5.70 5.02
N ILE A 59 4.63 -4.74 5.84
CA ILE A 59 6.01 -4.53 6.28
C ILE A 59 6.12 -5.07 7.70
N SER A 60 6.58 -6.32 7.81
CA SER A 60 6.75 -6.99 9.10
C SER A 60 7.90 -6.37 9.91
N LYS A 61 7.70 -6.30 11.23
CA LYS A 61 8.75 -5.85 12.17
C LYS A 61 9.82 -6.91 12.38
N LYS A 62 9.38 -8.15 12.61
CA LYS A 62 10.26 -9.30 12.87
C LYS A 62 10.79 -9.94 11.58
N GLY A 63 10.06 -9.78 10.48
CA GLY A 63 10.46 -10.31 9.18
C GLY A 63 11.47 -9.41 8.47
N ASP A 64 12.32 -10.06 7.68
CA ASP A 64 13.29 -9.39 6.81
C ASP A 64 12.74 -9.13 5.41
N HIS A 65 11.49 -9.52 5.16
CA HIS A 65 10.85 -9.39 3.86
C HIS A 65 9.56 -8.56 3.96
N ILE A 66 9.28 -7.84 2.89
CA ILE A 66 8.00 -7.21 2.61
C ILE A 66 7.14 -8.24 1.91
N THR A 67 5.92 -8.40 2.40
CA THR A 67 4.90 -9.25 1.78
C THR A 67 3.97 -8.39 0.93
N CYS A 68 3.65 -8.84 -0.26
CA CYS A 68 2.63 -8.23 -1.12
C CYS A 68 1.56 -9.25 -1.46
N SER A 69 0.33 -8.81 -1.66
CA SER A 69 -0.76 -9.69 -2.06
C SER A 69 -1.78 -8.98 -2.92
N LEU A 70 -2.47 -9.78 -3.74
CA LEU A 70 -3.67 -9.38 -4.47
C LEU A 70 -4.85 -10.13 -3.87
N SER A 71 -5.88 -9.40 -3.48
CA SER A 71 -7.12 -9.94 -2.94
C SER A 71 -8.28 -9.59 -3.87
N ARG A 72 -9.15 -10.57 -4.11
CA ARG A 72 -10.48 -10.31 -4.67
C ARG A 72 -11.42 -9.91 -3.55
N ILE A 73 -12.15 -8.81 -3.72
CA ILE A 73 -13.05 -8.31 -2.67
C ILE A 73 -14.23 -9.27 -2.41
N ILE A 74 -14.84 -9.16 -1.23
CA ILE A 74 -15.93 -10.06 -0.79
C ILE A 74 -17.16 -9.94 -1.70
N LYS A 75 -17.60 -8.70 -1.98
CA LYS A 75 -18.81 -8.41 -2.76
C LYS A 75 -18.43 -7.68 -4.05
N ASP A 76 -18.45 -8.39 -5.15
CA ASP A 76 -18.35 -7.83 -6.50
C ASP A 76 -19.43 -8.41 -7.41
N ASN A 77 -19.53 -7.90 -8.64
CA ASN A 77 -20.52 -8.34 -9.62
C ASN A 77 -19.96 -9.40 -10.59
N GLY A 78 -18.81 -10.01 -10.24
CA GLY A 78 -18.11 -10.94 -11.10
C GLY A 78 -18.55 -12.40 -10.92
N PRO A 79 -17.95 -13.32 -11.69
CA PRO A 79 -18.26 -14.75 -11.63
C PRO A 79 -17.85 -15.36 -10.29
N LYS A 80 -18.41 -16.51 -9.91
CA LYS A 80 -18.06 -17.19 -8.64
C LYS A 80 -16.56 -17.47 -8.50
N LYS A 81 -15.88 -17.76 -9.61
CA LYS A 81 -14.42 -17.92 -9.68
C LYS A 81 -13.91 -17.26 -10.95
N ILE A 82 -12.72 -16.66 -10.88
CA ILE A 82 -12.03 -16.08 -12.04
C ILE A 82 -10.55 -16.44 -11.98
N GLU A 83 -10.00 -16.92 -13.09
CA GLU A 83 -8.57 -17.21 -13.17
C GLU A 83 -7.81 -16.00 -13.72
N ILE A 84 -6.90 -15.48 -12.91
CA ILE A 84 -6.12 -14.29 -13.23
C ILE A 84 -4.64 -14.63 -13.15
N GLU A 85 -3.92 -14.27 -14.21
CA GLU A 85 -2.49 -14.10 -14.17
C GLU A 85 -2.19 -12.65 -13.80
N PHE A 86 -1.25 -12.42 -12.90
CA PHE A 86 -0.93 -11.08 -12.46
C PHE A 86 0.55 -10.94 -12.08
N GLU A 87 1.05 -9.73 -12.25
CA GLU A 87 2.37 -9.28 -11.83
C GLU A 87 2.19 -8.16 -10.81
N ILE A 88 2.96 -8.21 -9.72
CA ILE A 88 3.17 -7.06 -8.82
C ILE A 88 4.61 -6.61 -8.99
N SER A 89 4.85 -5.30 -9.06
CA SER A 89 6.17 -4.72 -9.21
C SER A 89 6.35 -3.44 -8.38
N PHE A 90 7.55 -3.23 -7.85
CA PHE A 90 7.99 -1.95 -7.30
C PHE A 90 8.70 -1.15 -8.39
N LEU A 91 8.29 0.10 -8.55
CA LEU A 91 8.75 0.94 -9.64
C LEU A 91 9.83 1.93 -9.21
N ALA A 92 10.78 2.18 -10.11
CA ALA A 92 11.70 3.31 -10.03
C ALA A 92 11.06 4.62 -10.50
N ALA A 93 11.83 5.72 -10.47
CA ALA A 93 11.36 7.06 -10.86
C ALA A 93 11.06 7.21 -12.34
N ASP A 94 11.73 6.45 -13.17
CA ASP A 94 11.47 6.36 -14.60
C ASP A 94 10.31 5.39 -14.93
N GLY A 95 9.68 4.78 -13.93
CA GLY A 95 8.60 3.79 -14.10
C GLY A 95 9.08 2.37 -14.44
N SER A 96 10.39 2.12 -14.47
CA SER A 96 10.96 0.78 -14.66
C SER A 96 10.71 -0.12 -13.43
N SER A 97 10.61 -1.44 -13.66
CA SER A 97 10.42 -2.41 -12.59
C SER A 97 11.74 -2.75 -11.90
N LEU A 98 11.86 -2.48 -10.60
CA LEU A 98 13.05 -2.81 -9.80
C LEU A 98 12.93 -4.19 -9.13
N ILE A 99 11.74 -4.52 -8.66
CA ILE A 99 11.40 -5.81 -8.05
C ILE A 99 10.06 -6.21 -8.63
N LYS A 100 9.92 -7.46 -9.07
CA LYS A 100 8.65 -7.96 -9.60
C LYS A 100 8.43 -9.42 -9.27
N GLY A 101 7.17 -9.80 -9.16
CA GLY A 101 6.72 -11.18 -8.95
C GLY A 101 5.47 -11.43 -9.75
N LYS A 102 5.45 -12.56 -10.48
CA LYS A 102 4.32 -12.99 -11.30
C LYS A 102 3.70 -14.25 -10.72
N ARG A 103 2.37 -14.32 -10.69
CA ARG A 103 1.59 -15.48 -10.24
C ARG A 103 0.39 -15.66 -11.15
N ARG A 104 -0.15 -16.87 -11.12
CA ARG A 104 -1.45 -17.22 -11.70
C ARG A 104 -2.26 -17.89 -10.60
N ASN A 105 -3.51 -17.47 -10.44
CA ASN A 105 -4.36 -18.00 -9.38
C ASN A 105 -5.84 -18.00 -9.79
N LEU A 106 -6.58 -18.97 -9.27
CA LEU A 106 -8.04 -19.05 -9.40
C LEU A 106 -8.68 -18.39 -8.17
N PHE A 107 -9.21 -17.18 -8.35
CA PHE A 107 -9.77 -16.39 -7.27
C PHE A 107 -11.27 -16.67 -7.08
N SER A 108 -11.63 -17.14 -5.88
CA SER A 108 -13.00 -17.04 -5.37
C SER A 108 -13.22 -15.68 -4.69
N ASN A 109 -14.46 -15.32 -4.36
CA ASN A 109 -14.72 -14.12 -3.54
C ASN A 109 -13.93 -14.18 -2.23
N ASN A 110 -13.30 -13.06 -1.84
CA ASN A 110 -12.43 -12.95 -0.66
C ASN A 110 -11.12 -13.77 -0.71
N GLU A 111 -10.78 -14.38 -1.84
CA GLU A 111 -9.53 -15.12 -2.00
C GLU A 111 -8.34 -14.16 -2.05
N VAL A 112 -7.22 -14.56 -1.45
CA VAL A 112 -5.98 -13.78 -1.40
C VAL A 112 -4.83 -14.61 -1.96
N CYS A 113 -4.08 -14.05 -2.90
CA CYS A 113 -2.84 -14.64 -3.39
C CYS A 113 -1.65 -13.83 -2.86
N VAL A 114 -0.76 -14.48 -2.10
CA VAL A 114 0.31 -13.85 -1.32
C VAL A 114 1.68 -14.13 -1.91
N PHE A 115 2.51 -13.09 -1.94
CA PHE A 115 3.97 -13.16 -2.11
C PHE A 115 4.64 -12.92 -0.76
N GLU A 116 4.84 -13.99 0.01
CA GLU A 116 5.35 -13.91 1.40
C GLU A 116 6.70 -13.20 1.47
N SER A 117 7.62 -13.54 0.56
CA SER A 117 8.97 -12.99 0.47
C SER A 117 9.16 -12.13 -0.79
N PHE A 118 8.24 -11.19 -1.03
CA PHE A 118 8.24 -10.39 -2.28
C PHE A 118 9.52 -9.56 -2.45
N ALA A 119 9.96 -8.88 -1.39
CA ALA A 119 11.17 -8.06 -1.42
C ALA A 119 11.90 -8.08 -0.08
N LYS A 120 13.23 -8.04 -0.07
CA LYS A 120 13.99 -7.85 1.18
C LYS A 120 13.79 -6.42 1.69
N LYS A 121 13.42 -6.30 2.97
CA LYS A 121 13.18 -5.03 3.65
C LYS A 121 14.40 -4.11 3.60
N ASN A 122 15.59 -4.65 3.84
CA ASN A 122 16.83 -3.86 3.79
C ASN A 122 17.17 -3.38 2.38
N ASP A 123 16.84 -4.15 1.35
CA ASP A 123 17.08 -3.73 -0.02
C ASP A 123 16.15 -2.57 -0.39
N VAL A 124 14.87 -2.63 0.03
CA VAL A 124 13.87 -1.59 -0.27
C VAL A 124 14.02 -0.33 0.59
N LEU A 125 14.20 -0.49 1.89
CA LEU A 125 14.16 0.63 2.84
C LEU A 125 15.52 1.27 3.13
N ILE A 126 16.64 0.58 2.81
CA ILE A 126 17.99 1.05 3.12
C ILE A 126 18.82 1.17 1.85
N ARG A 127 19.12 0.04 1.17
CA ARG A 127 20.12 0.02 0.08
C ARG A 127 19.66 0.73 -1.19
N LYS A 128 18.45 0.43 -1.65
CA LYS A 128 17.86 1.01 -2.87
C LYS A 128 16.79 2.05 -2.55
N LYS A 129 16.83 2.65 -1.35
CA LYS A 129 15.85 3.64 -0.91
C LYS A 129 15.70 4.78 -1.92
N GLY A 130 16.80 5.32 -2.45
CA GLY A 130 16.76 6.42 -3.40
C GLY A 130 16.18 6.06 -4.78
N GLU A 131 16.24 4.78 -5.16
CA GLU A 131 15.69 4.28 -6.43
C GLU A 131 14.21 3.92 -6.30
N ILE A 132 13.84 3.29 -5.17
CA ILE A 132 12.52 2.69 -4.93
C ILE A 132 11.54 3.66 -4.23
N LEU A 133 12.04 4.47 -3.29
CA LEU A 133 11.23 5.39 -2.50
C LEU A 133 11.40 6.83 -3.00
N GLN A 134 10.51 7.23 -3.91
CA GLN A 134 10.48 8.59 -4.44
C GLN A 134 9.70 9.51 -3.53
N ARG A 135 10.33 10.59 -3.06
CA ARG A 135 9.68 11.55 -2.16
C ARG A 135 8.96 10.85 -1.00
N GLU A 136 9.59 9.81 -0.45
CA GLU A 136 9.07 8.96 0.64
C GLU A 136 7.85 8.09 0.28
N SER A 137 7.52 7.97 -1.01
CA SER A 137 6.45 7.11 -1.51
C SER A 137 6.99 5.89 -2.24
N LEU A 138 6.32 4.75 -2.05
CA LEU A 138 6.55 3.52 -2.78
C LEU A 138 5.52 3.39 -3.90
N MET A 139 5.98 3.34 -5.15
CA MET A 139 5.10 3.05 -6.28
C MET A 139 5.06 1.55 -6.55
N VAL A 140 3.85 1.01 -6.51
CA VAL A 140 3.54 -0.39 -6.79
C VAL A 140 2.72 -0.44 -8.06
N ARG A 141 3.11 -1.28 -9.02
CA ARG A 141 2.31 -1.56 -10.21
C ARG A 141 1.82 -3.01 -10.16
N CYS A 142 0.52 -3.19 -10.30
CA CYS A 142 -0.09 -4.47 -10.55
C CYS A 142 -0.57 -4.54 -12.00
N ARG A 143 -0.09 -5.51 -12.76
CA ARG A 143 -0.62 -5.85 -14.09
C ARG A 143 -1.42 -7.14 -13.97
N MET A 144 -2.58 -7.19 -14.60
CA MET A 144 -3.52 -8.30 -14.51
C MET A 144 -3.99 -8.70 -15.90
N TRP A 145 -4.04 -10.00 -16.15
CA TRP A 145 -4.48 -10.61 -17.39
C TRP A 145 -5.44 -11.73 -17.08
N LYS A 146 -6.54 -11.77 -17.82
CA LYS A 146 -7.41 -12.94 -17.83
C LYS A 146 -6.73 -14.01 -18.68
N VAL A 147 -6.68 -15.24 -18.18
CA VAL A 147 -5.89 -16.31 -18.81
C VAL A 147 -6.42 -16.68 -20.21
N CYS A 148 -7.74 -16.77 -20.36
CA CYS A 148 -8.36 -17.24 -21.59
C CYS A 148 -8.74 -16.12 -22.56
N ASP A 149 -8.72 -14.86 -22.10
CA ASP A 149 -9.14 -13.72 -22.90
C ASP A 149 -8.12 -12.59 -22.76
N THR A 150 -7.67 -12.08 -23.89
CA THR A 150 -6.91 -10.83 -23.92
C THR A 150 -7.89 -9.67 -23.91
N LEU A 151 -7.61 -8.63 -23.13
CA LEU A 151 -8.48 -7.46 -23.12
C LEU A 151 -8.48 -6.78 -24.51
N PRO A 152 -9.61 -6.19 -24.95
CA PRO A 152 -9.65 -5.52 -26.24
C PRO A 152 -8.70 -4.32 -26.31
N MET A 153 -8.47 -3.66 -25.17
CA MET A 153 -7.53 -2.56 -25.01
C MET A 153 -6.87 -2.61 -23.62
N PRO A 154 -5.63 -2.13 -23.48
CA PRO A 154 -5.01 -1.97 -22.17
C PRO A 154 -5.76 -0.90 -21.37
N VAL A 155 -6.00 -1.17 -20.10
CA VAL A 155 -6.68 -0.25 -19.18
C VAL A 155 -5.71 0.13 -18.07
N LEU A 156 -5.67 1.41 -17.69
CA LEU A 156 -4.78 1.94 -16.68
C LEU A 156 -5.56 2.69 -15.61
N CYS A 157 -5.26 2.42 -14.34
CA CYS A 157 -5.85 3.10 -13.19
C CYS A 157 -4.77 3.48 -12.18
N PHE A 158 -5.00 4.58 -11.47
CA PHE A 158 -4.08 5.13 -10.48
C PHE A 158 -4.77 5.28 -9.13
N ALA A 159 -4.05 4.98 -8.06
CA ALA A 159 -4.50 5.25 -6.70
C ALA A 159 -3.35 5.73 -5.82
N ARG A 160 -3.71 6.40 -4.74
CA ARG A 160 -2.76 6.85 -3.72
C ARG A 160 -3.33 6.60 -2.33
N THR A 161 -2.53 5.98 -1.47
CA THR A 161 -2.84 5.83 -0.04
C THR A 161 -1.80 6.61 0.74
N GLU A 162 -2.25 7.46 1.67
CA GLU A 162 -1.38 8.18 2.60
C GLU A 162 -1.68 7.73 4.01
N LEU A 163 -0.69 7.14 4.69
CA LEU A 163 -0.80 6.89 6.11
C LEU A 163 -0.53 8.22 6.85
N ARG A 164 -1.61 8.88 7.28
CA ARG A 164 -1.52 10.08 8.11
C ARG A 164 -1.50 9.67 9.58
N VAL A 165 -0.56 10.22 10.33
CA VAL A 165 -0.68 10.22 11.79
C VAL A 165 -1.79 11.23 12.12
N GLU A 166 -2.88 10.77 12.71
CA GLU A 166 -3.85 11.66 13.34
C GLU A 166 -3.10 12.49 14.39
N THR A 167 -2.94 13.77 14.11
CA THR A 167 -2.38 14.73 15.05
C THR A 167 -3.55 15.42 15.71
N GLU A 168 -3.93 14.95 16.89
CA GLU A 168 -4.88 15.67 17.72
C GLU A 168 -4.17 16.90 18.30
N SER A 169 -4.54 18.09 17.82
CA SER A 169 -4.13 19.35 18.41
C SER A 169 -5.22 19.87 19.33
N PHE A 170 -4.89 20.08 20.61
CA PHE A 170 -5.79 20.77 21.53
C PHE A 170 -5.45 22.25 21.59
N PHE A 171 -6.47 23.10 21.40
CA PHE A 171 -6.36 24.54 21.68
C PHE A 171 -6.99 24.80 23.05
N CYS A 172 -6.18 25.21 24.02
CA CYS A 172 -6.66 25.62 25.34
C CYS A 172 -6.31 27.10 25.56
N ALA A 173 -7.33 27.94 25.69
CA ALA A 173 -7.15 29.31 26.13
C ALA A 173 -6.93 29.33 27.65
N ILE A 174 -5.75 29.77 28.10
CA ILE A 174 -5.49 29.98 29.52
C ILE A 174 -5.96 31.39 29.89
N GLU A 175 -7.18 31.48 30.41
CA GLU A 175 -7.69 32.73 30.95
C GLU A 175 -6.80 33.20 32.12
N ARG A 176 -6.43 34.50 32.10
CA ARG A 176 -5.65 35.16 33.15
C ARG A 176 -4.30 34.49 33.43
N PHE A 177 -3.54 34.15 32.38
CA PHE A 177 -2.19 33.60 32.52
C PHE A 177 -1.28 34.40 33.48
N SER A 178 -1.43 35.73 33.53
CA SER A 178 -0.67 36.62 34.41
C SER A 178 -0.96 36.46 35.91
N SER A 179 -2.02 35.76 36.31
CA SER A 179 -2.33 35.54 37.72
C SER A 179 -1.73 34.26 38.31
N PHE A 180 -1.02 33.46 37.50
CA PHE A 180 -0.40 32.23 37.98
C PHE A 180 0.85 32.51 38.81
N LYS A 181 0.99 31.80 39.93
CA LYS A 181 2.22 31.85 40.73
C LYS A 181 3.30 30.93 40.14
N PRO A 182 4.59 31.25 40.34
CA PRO A 182 5.68 30.34 39.98
C PRO A 182 5.46 28.95 40.61
N GLY A 183 5.42 27.92 39.77
CA GLY A 183 5.25 26.51 40.19
C GLY A 183 3.80 26.01 40.27
N GLU A 184 2.80 26.86 40.02
CA GLU A 184 1.39 26.47 40.04
C GLU A 184 1.03 25.61 38.81
N LYS A 185 0.41 24.44 39.04
CA LYS A 185 0.02 23.48 37.98
C LYS A 185 -1.50 23.48 37.82
N LYS A 186 -1.97 23.64 36.58
CA LYS A 186 -3.39 23.50 36.23
C LYS A 186 -3.56 22.44 35.15
N SER A 187 -4.42 21.48 35.41
CA SER A 187 -4.72 20.38 34.49
C SER A 187 -6.01 20.67 33.74
N PHE A 188 -6.03 20.34 32.45
CA PHE A 188 -7.20 20.49 31.58
C PHE A 188 -7.64 19.13 31.07
N LEU A 189 -8.95 18.91 31.01
CA LEU A 189 -9.50 17.69 30.43
C LEU A 189 -9.70 17.93 28.92
N ALA A 190 -8.94 17.21 28.09
CA ALA A 190 -9.22 17.18 26.65
C ALA A 190 -10.45 16.30 26.41
N LYS A 191 -11.46 16.83 25.69
CA LYS A 191 -12.61 16.07 25.22
C LYS A 191 -12.55 15.98 23.70
N THR A 192 -12.61 14.77 23.16
CA THR A 192 -12.75 14.51 21.72
C THR A 192 -14.19 14.77 21.29
N GLN A 193 -14.41 15.51 20.21
CA GLN A 193 -15.73 15.67 19.60
C GLN A 193 -16.00 14.44 18.71
N ASN A 194 -17.11 13.74 18.97
CA ASN A 194 -17.62 12.65 18.14
C ASN A 194 -18.41 13.18 16.95
#